data_AF-A0A2A8JAY6-F1
#
_entry.id   AF-A0A2A8JAY6-F1
#
_cell.length_a   1.000
_cell.length_b   1.000
_cell.length_c   1.000
_cell.angle_alpha   90.00
_cell.angle_beta   90.00
_cell.angle_gamma   90.00
#
_symmetry.space_group_name_H-M   'P 1'
#
loop_
_entity.id
_entity.type
_entity.pdbx_description
1 polymer ?
#
loop_
_entity_poly.entity_id
_entity_poly.type
_entity_poly.pdbx_seq_one_letter_code
_entity_poly.pdbx_strand_id
1 'polypeptide(L)' 'MSCNLGVINQFKVSWTNKEYRYGEVLRHVIVHEIHHIGQLSIWAKELNLQPVSANLIGRGYRS' A
#
# COMPACT_ATOMS: atom_id res chain seq x y z
N MET A 1 4.35 7.68 39.08
CA MET A 1 4.14 8.48 37.84
C MET A 1 3.85 7.51 36.72
N SER A 2 2.57 7.33 36.38
CA SER A 2 2.18 6.46 35.28
C SER A 2 2.51 7.19 33.98
N CYS A 3 3.46 6.65 33.21
CA CYS A 3 3.73 7.12 31.86
C CYS A 3 2.52 6.74 30.99
N ASN A 4 1.68 7.72 30.66
CA ASN A 4 0.67 7.57 29.62
C ASN A 4 1.40 7.33 28.29
N LEU A 5 1.55 6.06 27.89
CA LEU A 5 1.83 5.67 26.52
C LEU A 5 0.58 5.91 25.65
N GLY A 6 0.15 7.16 25.58
CA GLY A 6 -0.98 7.61 24.79
C GLY A 6 -0.62 7.60 23.30
N VAL A 7 -1.03 6.54 22.61
CA VAL A 7 -1.33 6.43 21.17
C VAL A 7 -0.97 7.67 20.32
N ILE A 8 0.31 7.82 19.93
CA ILE A 8 0.74 8.77 18.88
C ILE A 8 0.44 8.26 17.45
N ASN A 9 -0.46 7.30 17.30
CA ASN A 9 -0.65 6.55 16.05
C ASN A 9 -1.73 7.13 15.12
N GLN A 10 -2.18 8.37 15.31
CA GLN A 10 -3.25 9.00 14.51
C GLN A 10 -2.80 10.35 13.93
N PHE A 11 -3.15 10.63 12.67
CA PHE A 11 -2.84 11.88 11.98
C PHE A 11 -3.98 12.32 11.04
N LYS A 12 -4.03 13.61 10.73
CA LYS A 12 -4.92 14.17 9.70
C LYS A 12 -4.13 14.44 8.43
N VAL A 13 -4.78 14.25 7.29
CA VAL A 13 -4.23 14.61 5.98
C VAL A 13 -4.95 15.84 5.45
N SER A 14 -4.27 16.65 4.64
CA SER A 14 -4.74 18.00 4.26
C SER A 14 -6.03 18.02 3.43
N TRP A 15 -6.37 16.91 2.78
CA TRP A 15 -7.52 16.81 1.86
C TRP A 15 -8.80 16.24 2.51
N THR A 16 -8.81 15.96 3.82
CA THR A 16 -9.99 15.43 4.50
C THR A 16 -9.96 15.73 6.00
N ASN A 17 -11.12 15.84 6.62
CA ASN A 17 -11.24 16.07 8.07
C ASN A 17 -11.16 14.78 8.90
N LYS A 18 -10.88 13.63 8.27
CA LYS A 18 -10.76 12.33 8.94
C LYS A 18 -9.37 12.15 9.56
N GLU A 19 -9.34 11.48 10.71
CA GLU A 19 -8.11 11.00 11.34
C GLU A 19 -7.84 9.58 10.86
N TYR A 20 -6.57 9.29 10.56
CA TYR A 20 -6.11 7.98 10.11
C TYR A 20 -4.99 7.48 10.97
N ARG A 21 -4.91 6.16 11.13
CA ARG A 21 -3.76 5.51 11.72
C ARG A 21 -2.74 5.14 10.66
N TYR A 22 -1.45 5.20 11.01
CA TYR A 22 -0.37 4.77 10.10
C TYR A 22 -0.59 3.38 9.51
N GLY A 23 -1.03 2.42 10.33
CA GLY A 23 -1.33 1.07 9.86
C GLY A 23 -2.49 1.01 8.86
N GLU A 24 -3.47 1.90 8.96
CA GLU A 24 -4.59 1.96 8.01
C GLU A 24 -4.15 2.49 6.66
N VAL A 25 -3.36 3.57 6.65
CA VAL A 25 -2.80 4.13 5.43
C VAL A 25 -1.84 3.15 4.76
N LEU A 26 -0.97 2.48 5.53
CA LEU A 26 -0.03 1.49 4.98
C LEU A 26 -0.77 0.33 4.30
N ARG A 27 -1.81 -0.23 4.94
CA ARG A 27 -2.61 -1.31 4.33
C ARG A 27 -3.37 -0.83 3.10
N HIS A 28 -3.92 0.38 3.13
CA HIS A 28 -4.60 0.97 1.99
C HIS A 28 -3.66 1.10 0.78
N VAL A 29 -2.45 1.64 0.98
CA VAL A 29 -1.44 1.82 -0.08
C VAL A 29 -1.02 0.47 -0.67
N ILE A 30 -0.78 -0.56 0.17
CA ILE A 30 -0.42 -1.90 -0.31
C ILE A 30 -1.53 -2.49 -1.21
N VAL A 31 -2.78 -2.43 -0.78
CA VAL A 31 -3.92 -2.93 -1.56
C VAL A 31 -4.11 -2.12 -2.84
N HIS A 32 -3.97 -0.81 -2.77
CA HIS A 32 -4.10 0.10 -3.90
C HIS A 32 -3.06 -0.19 -4.99
N GLU A 33 -1.81 -0.41 -4.60
CA GLU A 33 -0.75 -0.77 -5.54
C GLU A 33 -1.01 -2.13 -6.21
N ILE A 34 -1.39 -3.16 -5.44
CA ILE A 34 -1.74 -4.48 -5.99
C ILE A 34 -2.91 -4.37 -6.96
N HIS A 35 -3.93 -3.56 -6.64
CA HIS A 35 -5.08 -3.32 -7.50
C HIS A 35 -4.66 -2.71 -8.85
N HIS A 36 -3.84 -1.65 -8.84
CA HIS A 36 -3.39 -1.02 -10.08
C HIS A 36 -2.42 -1.87 -10.90
N ILE A 37 -1.50 -2.60 -10.26
CA ILE A 37 -0.64 -3.57 -10.96
C ILE A 37 -1.48 -4.67 -11.61
N GLY A 38 -2.58 -5.09 -10.96
CA GLY A 38 -3.57 -5.99 -11.54
C GLY A 38 -4.21 -5.43 -12.81
N GLN A 39 -4.64 -4.17 -12.80
CA GLN A 39 -5.20 -3.50 -13.99
C GLN A 39 -4.19 -3.42 -15.13
N LEU A 40 -2.96 -2.99 -14.85
CA LEU A 40 -1.87 -2.91 -15.84
C LEU A 40 -1.56 -4.29 -16.46
N SER A 41 -1.65 -5.36 -15.67
CA SER A 41 -1.42 -6.73 -16.16
C SER A 41 -2.48 -7.17 -17.17
N ILE A 42 -3.71 -6.67 -17.08
CA ILE A 42 -4.75 -6.91 -18.08
C ILE A 42 -4.43 -6.16 -19.37
N TRP A 43 -4.13 -4.85 -19.28
CA TRP A 43 -3.79 -4.06 -20.46
C TRP A 43 -2.53 -4.56 -21.18
N ALA A 44 -1.52 -5.03 -20.46
CA ALA A 44 -0.34 -5.65 -21.07
C ALA A 44 -0.74 -6.83 -21.96
N LYS A 45 -1.63 -7.71 -21.49
CA LYS A 45 -2.12 -8.85 -22.28
C LYS A 45 -2.92 -8.41 -23.50
N GLU A 46 -3.78 -7.41 -23.35
CA GLU A 46 -4.57 -6.85 -24.46
C GLU A 46 -3.67 -6.27 -25.56
N LEU A 47 -2.52 -5.72 -25.18
CA LEU A 47 -1.51 -5.19 -26.11
C LEU A 47 -0.51 -6.25 -26.61
N ASN A 48 -0.72 -7.53 -26.32
CA ASN A 48 0.23 -8.62 -26.62
C ASN A 48 1.63 -8.41 -26.02
N LEU A 49 1.72 -7.70 -24.90
CA LEU A 49 2.94 -7.51 -24.12
C LEU A 49 3.00 -8.53 -22.97
N GLN A 50 4.21 -8.88 -22.55
CA GLN A 50 4.41 -9.73 -21.38
C GLN A 50 4.13 -8.92 -20.09
N PRO A 51 3.14 -9.32 -19.26
CA PRO A 51 2.85 -8.63 -18.00
C PRO A 51 3.99 -8.83 -16.99
N VAL A 52 4.23 -7.83 -16.15
CA VAL A 52 5.19 -7.95 -15.04
C VAL A 52 4.67 -8.98 -14.04
N SER A 53 5.54 -9.90 -13.61
CA SER A 53 5.16 -10.94 -12.65
C SER A 53 4.65 -10.33 -11.33
N ALA A 54 3.44 -10.68 -10.90
CA ALA A 54 2.92 -10.27 -9.59
C ALA A 54 3.54 -11.06 -8.42
N ASN A 55 4.40 -12.05 -8.70
CA ASN A 55 4.99 -12.86 -7.64
C ASN A 55 6.04 -12.06 -6.85
N LEU A 56 5.80 -11.96 -5.55
CA LEU A 56 6.71 -11.34 -4.59
C LEU A 56 7.71 -12.35 -4.00
N ILE A 57 7.37 -13.65 -4.01
CA ILE A 57 8.23 -14.71 -3.45
C ILE A 57 9.48 -14.83 -4.30
N GLY A 58 10.66 -14.73 -3.68
CA GLY A 58 11.95 -14.87 -4.36
C GLY A 58 12.45 -13.61 -5.08
N ARG A 59 11.74 -12.47 -4.99
CA ARG A 59 12.30 -11.17 -5.35
C ARG A 59 13.18 -10.72 -4.17
N GLY A 60 14.49 -10.99 -4.25
CA GLY A 60 15.43 -10.71 -3.16
C GLY A 60 15.23 -9.30 -2.58
N TYR A 61 14.85 -9.22 -1.30
CA TYR A 61 14.77 -7.95 -0.58
C TYR A 61 16.20 -7.52 -0.27
N ARG A 62 16.67 -6.45 -0.91
CA ARG A 62 17.91 -5.79 -0.47
C ARG A 62 17.56 -5.01 0.80
N SER A 63 18.05 -5.50 1.94
CA SER A 63 18.12 -4.79 3.21
C SER A 63 19.17 -3.70 3.16
#